data_AF-A0A954Y108-F1
#
_entry.id   AF-A0A954Y108-F1
#
_cell.length_a   1.000
_cell.length_b   1.000
_cell.length_c   1.000
_cell.angle_alpha   90.00
_cell.angle_beta   90.00
_cell.angle_gamma   90.00
#
_symmetry.space_group_name_H-M   'P 1'
#
loop_
_entity.id
_entity.type
_entity.pdbx_description
1 polymer ?
#
loop_
_entity_poly.entity_id
_entity_poly.type
_entity_poly.pdbx_seq_one_letter_code
_entity_poly.pdbx_strand_id
1 'polypeptide(L)' 'MVSIDVPLPDDLHARAKEQARVQGLTLEEFVRQCVTARVTQRASDSLFADLEVWNGPTPADLSDRHDDYLYGDDQ' A
#
# COMPACT_ATOMS: atom_id res chain seq x y z
N MET A 1 -7.75 -16.18 17.57
CA MET A 1 -8.55 -15.59 16.48
C MET A 1 -9.54 -14.61 17.10
N VAL A 2 -9.66 -13.41 16.52
CA VAL A 2 -10.65 -12.41 16.93
C VAL A 2 -11.78 -12.44 15.91
N SER A 3 -13.04 -12.45 16.36
CA SER A 3 -14.21 -12.37 15.48
C SER A 3 -14.60 -10.92 15.26
N ILE A 4 -14.99 -10.58 14.03
CA ILE A 4 -15.53 -9.27 13.68
C ILE A 4 -16.83 -9.47 12.90
N ASP A 5 -17.89 -8.80 13.34
CA ASP A 5 -19.19 -8.82 12.68
C ASP A 5 -19.37 -7.53 11.88
N VAL A 6 -19.52 -7.66 10.56
CA VAL A 6 -19.67 -6.54 9.64
C VAL A 6 -20.96 -6.71 8.84
N PRO A 7 -21.95 -5.82 9.01
CA PRO A 7 -23.14 -5.85 8.17
C PRO A 7 -22.77 -5.43 6.74
N LEU A 8 -23.17 -6.23 5.76
CA LEU A 8 -22.96 -5.97 4.34
C LEU A 8 -24.31 -5.75 3.65
N PRO A 9 -24.42 -4.79 2.71
CA PRO A 9 -25.56 -4.73 1.81
C PRO A 9 -25.72 -6.04 1.05
N ASP A 10 -26.96 -6.48 0.83
CA ASP A 10 -27.26 -7.76 0.17
C ASP A 10 -26.59 -7.89 -1.20
N ASP A 11 -26.62 -6.82 -2.00
CA ASP A 11 -25.98 -6.76 -3.31
C ASP A 11 -24.47 -6.96 -3.22
N LEU A 12 -23.83 -6.37 -2.21
CA LEU A 12 -22.39 -6.49 -2.01
C LEU A 12 -22.01 -7.90 -1.58
N HIS A 13 -22.79 -8.51 -0.69
CA HIS A 13 -22.61 -9.89 -0.26
C HIS A 13 -22.75 -10.87 -1.43
N ALA A 14 -23.78 -10.70 -2.27
CA ALA A 14 -23.99 -11.53 -3.45
C ALA A 14 -22.81 -11.43 -4.44
N ARG A 15 -22.34 -10.20 -4.71
CA ARG A 15 -21.18 -9.97 -5.59
C ARG A 15 -19.90 -10.57 -5.03
N ALA A 16 -19.64 -10.40 -3.72
CA ALA A 16 -18.46 -10.97 -3.07
C ALA A 16 -18.47 -12.50 -3.14
N LYS A 17 -19.64 -13.13 -2.92
CA LYS A 17 -19.79 -14.58 -3.02
C LYS A 17 -19.55 -15.11 -4.44
N GLU A 18 -20.04 -14.41 -5.46
CA GLU A 18 -19.80 -14.80 -6.84
C GLU A 18 -18.32 -14.64 -7.23
N GLN A 19 -17.67 -13.55 -6.81
CA GLN A 19 -16.24 -13.35 -7.06
C GLN A 19 -15.39 -14.43 -6.37
N ALA A 20 -15.71 -14.77 -5.11
CA ALA A 20 -15.05 -15.87 -4.42
C ALA A 20 -15.21 -17.19 -5.18
N ARG A 21 -16.41 -17.50 -5.66
CA ARG A 21 -16.71 -18.71 -6.46
C ARG A 21 -15.90 -18.76 -7.76
N VAL A 22 -15.84 -17.66 -8.50
CA VAL A 22 -15.06 -17.56 -9.75
C VAL A 22 -13.58 -17.80 -9.51
N GLN A 23 -13.06 -17.38 -8.35
CA GLN A 23 -11.67 -17.56 -7.95
C GLN A 23 -11.40 -18.92 -7.26
N GLY A 24 -12.42 -19.76 -7.07
CA GLY A 24 -12.29 -21.04 -6.37
C GLY A 24 -12.03 -20.91 -4.87
N LEU A 25 -12.40 -19.78 -4.27
CA LEU A 25 -12.20 -19.46 -2.85
C LEU A 25 -13.53 -19.52 -2.08
N THR A 26 -13.44 -19.74 -0.77
CA THR A 26 -14.56 -19.44 0.13
C THR A 26 -14.72 -17.92 0.29
N LEU A 27 -15.91 -17.48 0.73
CA LEU A 27 -16.17 -16.06 1.00
C LEU A 27 -15.22 -15.52 2.09
N GLU A 28 -14.94 -16.30 3.13
CA GLU A 28 -14.01 -15.89 4.20
C GLU A 28 -12.59 -15.71 3.70
N GLU A 29 -12.09 -16.63 2.86
CA GLU A 29 -10.76 -16.51 2.25
C GLU A 29 -10.67 -15.29 1.34
N PHE A 30 -11.69 -15.07 0.52
CA PHE A 30 -11.78 -13.91 -0.35
C PHE A 30 -11.76 -12.60 0.45
N VAL A 31 -12.60 -12.48 1.49
CA VAL A 31 -12.62 -11.30 2.36
C VAL A 31 -11.28 -11.10 3.05
N ARG A 32 -10.64 -12.16 3.56
CA ARG A 32 -9.32 -12.09 4.17
C ARG A 32 -8.28 -11.57 3.19
N GLN A 33 -8.28 -12.05 1.95
CA GLN A 33 -7.37 -11.56 0.91
C GLN A 33 -7.61 -10.08 0.61
N CYS A 34 -8.87 -9.63 0.48
CA CYS A 34 -9.19 -8.23 0.25
C CYS A 34 -8.70 -7.32 1.39
N VAL A 35 -8.92 -7.73 2.64
CA VAL A 35 -8.47 -6.98 3.82
C VAL A 35 -6.94 -6.92 3.86
N THR A 36 -6.27 -8.07 3.68
CA THR A 36 -4.80 -8.13 3.63
C THR A 36 -4.26 -7.24 2.53
N ALA A 37 -4.78 -7.34 1.30
CA ALA A 37 -4.35 -6.52 0.19
C ALA A 37 -4.48 -5.03 0.52
N ARG A 38 -5.61 -4.60 1.10
CA ARG A 38 -5.83 -3.20 1.42
C ARG A 38 -4.93 -2.68 2.54
N VAL A 39 -4.64 -3.51 3.54
CA VAL A 39 -3.76 -3.16 4.67
C VAL A 39 -2.29 -3.13 4.22
N THR A 40 -1.84 -4.14 3.47
CA THR A 40 -0.46 -4.25 2.99
C THR A 40 -0.13 -3.18 1.94
N GLN A 41 -1.05 -2.89 1.02
CA GLN A 41 -0.83 -1.87 -0.01
C GLN A 41 -0.65 -0.47 0.58
N ARG A 42 -1.21 -0.21 1.78
CA ARG A 42 -1.00 1.03 2.52
C ARG A 42 0.37 1.10 3.21
N ALA A 43 0.96 -0.04 3.54
CA ALA A 43 2.29 -0.13 4.14
C ALA A 43 3.42 0.02 3.12
N SER A 44 3.17 -0.29 1.84
CA SER A 44 4.14 -0.17 0.75
C SER A 44 4.16 1.20 0.06
N ASP A 45 3.23 2.10 0.40
CA ASP A 45 3.22 3.44 -0.18
C ASP A 45 4.19 4.33 0.60
N SER A 46 5.37 4.59 0.01
CA SER A 46 6.41 5.44 0.60
C SER A 46 5.92 6.85 0.96
N LEU A 47 4.83 7.34 0.34
CA LEU A 47 4.20 8.62 0.73
C LEU A 47 3.46 8.55 2.06
N PHE A 48 2.93 7.39 2.44
CA PHE A 48 2.14 7.21 3.68
C PHE A 48 2.85 6.41 4.75
N ALA A 49 3.99 5.82 4.44
CA ALA A 49 4.70 4.91 5.32
C ALA A 49 5.48 5.62 6.44
N ASP A 50 5.50 6.97 6.49
CA ASP A 50 6.29 7.80 7.43
C ASP A 50 7.70 7.24 7.68
N LEU A 51 8.26 6.67 6.62
CA LEU A 51 9.55 6.02 6.59
C LEU A 51 10.50 6.98 5.92
N GLU A 52 11.50 7.42 6.67
CA GLU A 52 12.55 8.30 6.18
C GLU A 52 13.24 7.64 4.98
N VAL A 53 12.99 8.20 3.78
CA VAL A 53 13.48 7.66 2.49
C VAL A 53 15.01 7.70 2.41
N TRP A 54 15.66 8.55 3.22
CA TRP A 54 17.12 8.71 3.26
C TRP A 54 17.60 8.97 4.70
N ASN A 55 18.37 8.03 5.26
CA ASN A 55 18.91 8.12 6.63
C ASN A 55 20.38 8.65 6.69
N GLY A 56 20.82 9.37 5.65
CA GLY A 56 22.20 9.86 5.53
C GLY A 56 22.31 11.38 5.76
N PRO A 57 23.52 11.89 6.05
CA PRO A 57 23.75 13.33 6.08
C PRO A 57 23.50 13.92 4.68
N THR A 58 22.66 14.95 4.60
CA THR A 58 22.35 15.67 3.37
C THR A 58 22.84 17.12 3.48
N PRO A 59 23.56 17.65 2.48
CA PRO A 59 23.93 19.06 2.46
C PRO A 59 22.70 19.97 2.58
N ALA A 60 22.79 21.03 3.40
CA ALA A 60 21.68 21.94 3.62
C ALA A 60 21.28 22.71 2.35
N ASP A 61 22.20 22.84 1.40
CA ASP A 61 22.07 23.49 0.10
C ASP A 61 21.78 22.51 -1.04
N LEU A 62 21.46 21.23 -0.74
CA LEU A 62 21.19 20.23 -1.79
C LEU A 62 20.06 20.68 -2.74
N SER A 63 19.02 21.32 -2.21
CA SER A 63 17.91 21.83 -3.02
C SER A 63 18.33 23.01 -3.89
N ASP A 64 19.13 23.92 -3.35
CA ASP A 64 19.52 25.17 -4.03
C ASP A 64 20.59 24.92 -5.09
N ARG A 65 21.44 23.91 -4.89
CA ARG A 65 22.56 23.57 -5.78
C ARG A 65 22.38 22.22 -6.45
N HIS A 66 21.14 21.78 -6.64
CA HIS A 66 20.86 20.45 -7.17
C HIS A 66 21.55 20.19 -8.52
N ASP A 67 21.65 21.21 -9.39
CA ASP A 67 22.35 21.12 -10.67
C ASP A 67 23.85 20.85 -10.49
N ASP A 68 24.51 21.51 -9.53
CA ASP A 68 25.93 21.27 -9.22
C ASP A 68 26.14 19.84 -8.71
N TYR A 69 25.22 19.30 -7.91
CA TYR A 69 25.32 17.93 -7.39
C TYR A 69 24.97 16.86 -8.43
N LEU A 70 24.10 17.17 -9.40
CA LEU A 70 23.67 16.23 -10.44
C LEU A 70 24.58 16.24 -11.67
N TYR A 71 25.21 17.38 -11.95
CA TYR A 71 25.93 17.62 -13.22
C TYR A 71 27.35 18.18 -13.02
N GLY A 72 27.84 18.32 -11.78
CA GLY A 72 29.07 19.05 -11.46
C GLY A 72 30.41 18.37 -11.75
N ASP A 73 30.45 17.23 -12.44
CA ASP A 73 31.71 16.53 -12.81
C ASP A 73 31.79 16.28 -14.33
N ASP A 74 31.86 17.37 -15.10
CA ASP A 74 32.34 17.35 -16.49
C ASP A 74 33.57 18.26 -16.62
N GLN A 75 34.71 17.83 -16.06
CA GLN A 75 36.06 18.29 -16.43
C GLN A 75 37.10 17.17 -16.34
#